data_AF-A0A382ILX4-F1
#
_entry.id   AF-A0A382ILX4-F1
#
_cell.length_a   1.000
_cell.length_b   1.000
_cell.length_c   1.000
_cell.angle_alpha   90.00
_cell.angle_beta   90.00
_cell.angle_gamma   90.00
#
_symmetry.space_group_name_H-M   'P 1'
#
loop_
_entity.id
_entity.type
_entity.pdbx_description
1 polymer ?
#
loop_
_entity_poly.entity_id
_entity_poly.type
_entity_poly.pdbx_seq_one_letter_code
_entity_poly.pdbx_strand_id
1 'polypeptide(L)'
;MIISKTPFRISLFGGGTDYPEWYHKNGGSVLATAIDKYCYISCRHLPPFFDHKHRIVYSKVESVKEIEEIEHPSVRAVLSTLGTSAGLEIHHDGDLPARSGLGSSSSFTVGLINVINAMKGLQTSKDDLAKQAIYIEQEILKENVGSQDQILAAFG
;
A
#
# COMPACT_ATOMS: atom_id res chain seq x y z
N MET A 1 8.23 -16.66 3.41
CA MET A 1 7.79 -15.72 2.35
C MET A 1 6.30 -15.56 2.51
N ILE A 2 5.80 -14.33 2.47
CA ILE A 2 4.38 -13.99 2.56
C ILE A 2 4.01 -13.23 1.28
N ILE A 3 2.82 -13.50 0.76
CA ILE A 3 2.30 -12.84 -0.44
C ILE A 3 0.94 -12.25 -0.10
N SER A 4 0.72 -10.99 -0.45
CA SER A 4 -0.63 -10.41 -0.49
C SER A 4 -1.12 -10.29 -1.92
N LYS A 5 -2.44 -10.34 -2.04
CA LYS A 5 -3.21 -10.11 -3.25
C LYS A 5 -4.26 -9.06 -2.90
N THR A 6 -4.14 -7.87 -3.47
CA THR A 6 -5.02 -6.74 -3.20
C THR A 6 -5.77 -6.35 -4.48
N PRO A 7 -7.11 -6.27 -4.48
CA PRO A 7 -7.87 -5.92 -5.67
C PRO A 7 -7.70 -4.45 -6.05
N PHE A 8 -7.70 -4.19 -7.36
CA PHE A 8 -8.00 -2.87 -7.90
C PHE A 8 -9.51 -2.60 -7.89
N ARG A 9 -9.90 -1.36 -8.19
CA ARG A 9 -11.29 -0.92 -8.06
C ARG A 9 -11.73 0.01 -9.18
N ILE A 10 -13.03 0.01 -9.44
CA ILE A 10 -13.72 1.00 -10.27
C ILE A 10 -14.63 1.85 -9.38
N SER A 11 -14.48 3.17 -9.48
CA SER A 11 -15.40 4.14 -8.85
C SER A 11 -16.56 4.38 -9.79
N LEU A 12 -17.79 4.19 -9.31
CA LEU A 12 -19.01 4.34 -10.11
C LEU A 12 -19.63 5.73 -9.89
N PHE A 13 -19.77 6.14 -8.63
CA PHE A 13 -20.37 7.43 -8.25
C PHE A 13 -19.71 8.02 -7.01
N GLY A 14 -19.78 9.35 -6.91
CA GLY A 14 -19.39 10.08 -5.70
C GLY A 14 -17.90 10.26 -5.48
N GLY A 15 -17.05 9.79 -6.41
CA GLY A 15 -15.61 10.05 -6.36
C GLY A 15 -15.33 11.54 -6.29
N GLY A 16 -14.44 11.93 -5.36
CA GLY A 16 -14.16 13.32 -5.03
C GLY A 16 -14.86 13.78 -3.74
N THR A 17 -16.02 13.19 -3.39
CA THR A 17 -16.68 13.48 -2.11
C THR A 17 -15.97 12.83 -0.92
N ASP A 18 -15.06 11.89 -1.18
CA ASP A 18 -14.22 11.19 -0.21
C ASP A 18 -12.91 11.91 0.12
N TYR A 19 -12.72 13.14 -0.36
CA TYR A 19 -11.59 13.97 0.04
C TYR A 19 -11.82 14.58 1.43
N PRO A 20 -10.82 14.54 2.33
CA PRO A 20 -10.95 15.09 3.69
C PRO A 20 -11.46 16.52 3.73
N GLU A 21 -10.91 17.39 2.89
CA GLU A 21 -11.31 18.80 2.82
C GLU A 21 -12.81 18.99 2.51
N TRP A 22 -13.42 18.02 1.81
CA TRP A 22 -14.83 18.03 1.45
C TRP A 22 -15.69 17.34 2.51
N TYR A 23 -15.41 16.08 2.85
CA TYR A 23 -16.32 15.29 3.70
C TYR A 23 -16.36 15.80 5.13
N HIS A 24 -15.32 16.47 5.63
CA HIS A 24 -15.35 17.08 6.96
C HIS A 24 -16.41 18.19 7.09
N LYS A 25 -16.82 18.81 5.97
CA LYS A 25 -17.80 19.91 5.96
C LYS A 25 -19.16 19.49 5.42
N ASN A 26 -19.18 18.62 4.41
CA ASN A 26 -20.39 18.33 3.63
C ASN A 26 -20.87 16.87 3.79
N GLY A 27 -20.09 16.02 4.47
CA GLY A 27 -20.20 14.58 4.32
C GLY A 27 -19.71 14.10 2.95
N GLY A 28 -19.67 12.78 2.78
CA GLY A 28 -19.22 12.13 1.56
C GLY A 28 -19.93 10.81 1.35
N SER A 29 -20.07 10.39 0.10
CA SER A 29 -20.67 9.11 -0.24
C SER A 29 -20.12 8.64 -1.58
N VAL A 30 -19.56 7.44 -1.59
CA VAL A 30 -18.97 6.82 -2.77
C VAL A 30 -19.65 5.48 -3.01
N LEU A 31 -19.94 5.18 -4.27
CA LEU A 31 -20.31 3.85 -4.72
C LEU A 31 -19.26 3.34 -5.69
N ALA A 32 -18.63 2.22 -5.37
CA ALA A 32 -17.51 1.66 -6.10
C ALA A 32 -17.42 0.15 -5.85
N THR A 33 -16.61 -0.56 -6.63
CA THR A 33 -16.45 -2.01 -6.51
C THR A 33 -15.04 -2.45 -6.88
N ALA A 34 -14.49 -3.47 -6.20
CA ALA A 34 -13.31 -4.16 -6.67
C ALA A 34 -13.55 -4.87 -8.01
N ILE A 35 -12.46 -5.10 -8.74
CA ILE A 35 -12.46 -5.87 -9.99
C ILE A 35 -11.54 -7.08 -9.91
N ASP A 36 -11.65 -7.96 -10.90
CA ASP A 36 -10.84 -9.18 -11.05
C ASP A 36 -9.40 -8.89 -11.56
N LYS A 37 -8.80 -7.79 -11.08
CA LYS A 37 -7.45 -7.34 -11.38
C LYS A 37 -6.78 -6.93 -10.07
N TYR A 38 -5.52 -7.28 -9.91
CA TYR A 38 -4.88 -7.28 -8.60
C TYR A 38 -3.47 -6.70 -8.63
N CYS A 39 -3.08 -6.20 -7.46
CA CYS A 39 -1.72 -5.94 -7.04
C CYS A 39 -1.25 -7.10 -6.17
N TYR A 40 -0.09 -7.65 -6.49
CA TYR A 40 0.57 -8.70 -5.76
C TYR A 40 1.85 -8.15 -5.13
N ILE A 41 2.01 -8.39 -3.84
CA ILE A 41 3.24 -8.05 -3.13
C ILE A 41 3.76 -9.31 -2.47
N SER A 42 4.96 -9.72 -2.86
CA SER A 42 5.67 -10.78 -2.15
C SER A 42 6.75 -10.15 -1.27
N CYS A 43 6.87 -10.66 -0.03
CA CYS A 43 7.89 -10.24 0.91
C CYS A 43 8.51 -11.45 1.59
N ARG A 44 9.82 -11.39 1.78
CA ARG A 44 10.56 -12.34 2.60
C ARG A 44 11.71 -11.64 3.30
N HIS A 45 12.25 -12.29 4.33
CA HIS A 45 13.53 -11.88 4.87
C HIS A 45 14.61 -12.04 3.81
N LEU A 46 15.41 -10.99 3.62
CA LEU A 46 16.60 -11.03 2.79
C LEU A 46 17.71 -11.74 3.59
N PRO A 47 18.29 -12.84 3.08
CA PRO A 47 19.39 -13.51 3.75
C PRO A 47 20.59 -12.57 3.90
N PRO A 48 21.35 -12.62 5.02
CA PRO A 48 22.45 -11.70 5.32
C PRO A 48 23.74 -12.02 4.54
N PHE A 49 23.62 -12.48 3.28
CA PHE A 49 24.74 -12.81 2.41
C PHE A 49 25.05 -11.71 1.40
N PHE A 50 24.22 -10.67 1.34
CA PHE A 50 24.34 -9.54 0.42
C PHE A 50 24.85 -8.30 1.15
N ASP A 51 25.51 -7.38 0.44
CA ASP A 51 25.97 -6.10 1.01
C ASP A 51 24.81 -5.16 1.35
N HIS A 52 23.62 -5.35 0.76
CA HIS A 52 22.42 -4.57 1.08
C HIS A 52 21.51 -5.32 2.05
N LYS A 53 20.72 -4.56 2.81
CA LYS A 53 19.77 -5.08 3.80
C LYS A 53 18.37 -5.17 3.23
N HIS A 54 18.00 -4.27 2.33
CA HIS A 54 16.69 -4.22 1.70
C HIS A 54 16.83 -4.29 0.18
N ARG A 55 15.98 -5.09 -0.46
CA ARG A 55 15.86 -5.17 -1.91
C ARG A 55 14.41 -4.97 -2.32
N ILE A 56 14.14 -3.89 -3.06
CA ILE A 56 12.78 -3.51 -3.47
C ILE A 56 12.72 -3.61 -4.99
N VAL A 57 11.86 -4.47 -5.51
CA VAL A 57 11.71 -4.74 -6.95
C VAL A 57 10.32 -4.33 -7.39
N TYR A 58 10.27 -3.40 -8.32
CA TYR A 58 9.07 -2.90 -9.00
C TYR A 58 9.50 -2.50 -10.43
N SER A 59 8.99 -1.38 -10.98
CA SER A 59 9.50 -0.83 -12.24
C SER A 59 11.00 -0.44 -12.19
N LYS A 60 11.59 -0.41 -10.99
CA LYS A 60 13.02 -0.30 -10.73
C LYS A 60 13.46 -1.36 -9.72
N VAL A 61 14.76 -1.55 -9.59
CA VAL A 61 15.36 -2.36 -8.53
C VAL A 61 16.17 -1.44 -7.62
N GLU A 62 15.79 -1.39 -6.35
CA GLU A 62 16.52 -0.69 -5.30
C GLU A 62 17.21 -1.72 -4.41
N SER A 63 18.46 -1.46 -4.02
CA SER A 63 19.24 -2.30 -3.11
C SER A 63 19.96 -1.39 -2.12
N VAL A 64 19.43 -1.31 -0.90
CA VAL A 64 19.81 -0.30 0.10
C VAL A 64 20.12 -0.92 1.46
N LYS A 65 20.86 -0.20 2.30
CA LYS A 65 21.25 -0.66 3.65
C LYS A 65 20.26 -0.18 4.71
N GLU A 66 19.75 1.04 4.57
CA GLU A 66 18.81 1.65 5.51
C GLU A 66 17.47 1.99 4.84
N ILE A 67 16.41 2.08 5.63
CA ILE A 67 15.05 2.32 5.14
C ILE A 67 14.94 3.73 4.53
N GLU A 68 15.69 4.69 5.06
CA GLU A 68 15.69 6.09 4.65
C GLU A 68 16.21 6.28 3.21
N GLU A 69 17.07 5.36 2.77
CA GLU A 69 17.66 5.34 1.42
C GLU A 69 16.68 4.85 0.35
N ILE A 70 15.55 4.26 0.74
CA ILE A 70 14.52 3.77 -0.19
C ILE A 70 13.91 4.97 -0.95
N GLU A 71 13.99 4.94 -2.28
CA GLU A 71 13.40 5.94 -3.16
C GLU A 71 11.88 5.77 -3.26
N HIS A 72 11.37 4.53 -3.28
CA HIS A 72 9.94 4.27 -3.39
C HIS A 72 9.19 4.83 -2.17
N PRO A 73 8.34 5.87 -2.33
CA PRO A 73 7.79 6.63 -1.21
C PRO A 73 6.92 5.77 -0.28
N SER A 74 5.97 5.01 -0.84
CA SER A 74 5.09 4.15 -0.04
C SER A 74 5.85 3.03 0.68
N VAL A 75 6.90 2.46 0.08
CA VAL A 75 7.71 1.43 0.74
C VAL A 75 8.45 2.02 1.92
N ARG A 76 9.15 3.14 1.71
CA ARG A 76 9.85 3.85 2.78
C ARG A 76 8.89 4.20 3.91
N ALA A 77 7.76 4.84 3.61
CA ALA A 77 6.79 5.25 4.61
C ALA A 77 6.23 4.06 5.40
N VAL A 78 5.79 2.98 4.74
CA VAL A 78 5.27 1.80 5.43
C VAL A 78 6.32 1.16 6.32
N LEU A 79 7.55 0.98 5.82
CA LEU A 79 8.62 0.36 6.60
C LEU A 79 9.07 1.23 7.78
N SER A 80 9.15 2.55 7.60
CA SER A 80 9.45 3.50 8.70
C SER A 80 8.33 3.56 9.74
N THR A 81 7.06 3.61 9.31
CA THR A 81 5.91 3.72 10.22
C THR A 81 5.66 2.44 11.01
N LEU A 82 5.73 1.28 10.35
CA LEU A 82 5.49 0.01 11.03
C LEU A 82 6.75 -0.46 11.76
N GLY A 83 7.94 -0.10 11.29
CA GLY A 83 9.23 -0.55 11.80
C GLY A 83 9.55 -2.00 11.40
N THR A 84 10.75 -2.23 10.89
CA THR A 84 11.30 -3.59 10.68
C THR A 84 12.78 -3.60 11.02
N SER A 85 13.22 -4.56 11.83
CA SER A 85 14.64 -4.74 12.15
C SER A 85 15.36 -5.64 11.13
N ALA A 86 14.60 -6.53 10.48
CA ALA A 86 15.13 -7.49 9.52
C ALA A 86 15.26 -6.87 8.13
N GLY A 87 16.29 -7.32 7.41
CA GLY A 87 16.40 -7.09 5.97
C GLY A 87 15.26 -7.75 5.21
N LEU A 88 14.71 -7.05 4.22
CA LEU A 88 13.53 -7.48 3.48
C LEU A 88 13.80 -7.47 1.98
N GLU A 89 13.30 -8.50 1.30
CA GLU A 89 13.14 -8.47 -0.14
C GLU A 89 11.64 -8.35 -0.46
N ILE A 90 11.28 -7.29 -1.20
CA ILE A 90 9.89 -6.94 -1.55
C ILE A 90 9.80 -6.91 -3.08
N HIS A 91 8.84 -7.64 -3.65
CA HIS A 91 8.53 -7.58 -5.08
C HIS A 91 7.09 -7.14 -5.28
N HIS A 92 6.88 -6.29 -6.28
CA HIS A 92 5.58 -5.81 -6.72
C HIS A 92 5.29 -6.26 -8.14
N ASP A 93 4.16 -6.95 -8.31
CA ASP A 93 3.63 -7.38 -9.59
C ASP A 93 2.16 -6.93 -9.68
N GLY A 94 1.76 -6.29 -10.79
CA GLY A 94 0.39 -5.77 -10.95
C GLY A 94 -0.21 -6.15 -12.29
N ASP A 95 -1.49 -6.51 -12.29
CA ASP A 95 -2.23 -6.87 -13.51
C ASP A 95 -2.44 -5.67 -14.46
N LEU A 96 -2.24 -4.44 -13.98
CA LEU A 96 -2.47 -3.19 -14.69
C LEU A 96 -1.32 -2.20 -14.46
N PRO A 97 -1.03 -1.30 -15.42
CA PRO A 97 0.02 -0.30 -15.26
C PRO A 97 -0.32 0.69 -14.14
N ALA A 98 0.74 1.26 -13.55
CA ALA A 98 0.61 2.34 -12.58
C ALA A 98 -0.15 3.54 -13.18
N ARG A 99 -0.85 4.29 -12.32
CA ARG A 99 -1.59 5.52 -12.68
C ARG A 99 -2.72 5.30 -13.71
N SER A 100 -3.31 4.11 -13.71
CA SER A 100 -4.48 3.78 -14.53
C SER A 100 -5.79 4.43 -14.05
N GLY A 101 -5.76 5.17 -12.93
CA GLY A 101 -6.97 5.71 -12.29
C GLY A 101 -7.78 4.63 -11.54
N LEU A 102 -7.25 3.40 -11.41
CA LEU A 102 -7.93 2.23 -10.85
C LEU A 102 -7.52 1.91 -9.38
N GLY A 103 -6.93 2.88 -8.68
CA GLY A 103 -6.54 2.75 -7.28
C GLY A 103 -5.26 1.93 -7.09
N SER A 104 -4.38 1.92 -8.10
CA SER A 104 -3.17 1.09 -8.08
C SER A 104 -2.20 1.43 -6.94
N SER A 105 -2.05 2.72 -6.62
CA SER A 105 -1.15 3.19 -5.55
C SER A 105 -1.64 2.73 -4.18
N SER A 106 -2.90 3.01 -3.85
CA SER A 106 -3.49 2.60 -2.58
C SER A 106 -3.62 1.08 -2.45
N SER A 107 -3.87 0.36 -3.54
CA SER A 107 -3.84 -1.11 -3.53
C SER A 107 -2.45 -1.66 -3.20
N PHE A 108 -1.40 -1.01 -3.72
CA PHE A 108 -0.03 -1.32 -3.34
C PHE A 108 0.22 -1.04 -1.85
N THR A 109 -0.12 0.16 -1.35
CA THR A 109 0.05 0.52 0.06
C THR A 109 -0.68 -0.45 1.00
N VAL A 110 -1.95 -0.78 0.71
CA VAL A 110 -2.75 -1.77 1.45
C VAL A 110 -2.10 -3.15 1.40
N GLY A 111 -1.67 -3.60 0.22
CA GLY A 111 -1.00 -4.89 0.06
C GLY A 111 0.31 -4.96 0.86
N LEU A 112 1.07 -3.87 0.90
CA LEU A 112 2.35 -3.81 1.58
C LEU A 112 2.17 -3.85 3.10
N ILE A 113 1.27 -3.02 3.64
CA ILE A 113 0.94 -3.01 5.07
C ILE A 113 0.49 -4.41 5.51
N ASN A 114 -0.39 -5.05 4.73
CA ASN A 114 -0.90 -6.38 5.04
C ASN A 114 0.24 -7.41 5.14
N VAL A 115 1.17 -7.40 4.18
CA VAL A 115 2.31 -8.30 4.18
C VAL A 115 3.27 -8.02 5.33
N ILE A 116 3.56 -6.76 5.64
CA ILE A 116 4.46 -6.41 6.74
C ILE A 116 3.85 -6.78 8.10
N ASN A 117 2.55 -6.56 8.30
CA ASN A 117 1.85 -6.98 9.52
C ASN A 117 1.85 -8.52 9.65
N ALA A 118 1.57 -9.23 8.55
CA ALA A 118 1.64 -10.69 8.53
C ALA A 118 3.06 -11.22 8.80
N MET A 119 4.11 -10.56 8.30
CA MET A 119 5.51 -10.91 8.58
C MET A 119 5.87 -10.77 10.07
N LYS A 120 5.15 -9.91 10.80
CA LYS A 120 5.27 -9.75 12.27
C LYS A 120 4.36 -10.69 13.06
N GLY A 121 3.61 -11.55 12.39
CA GLY A 121 2.61 -12.41 13.03
C GLY A 121 1.36 -11.67 13.51
N LEU A 122 1.13 -10.43 13.04
CA LEU A 122 -0.06 -9.65 13.38
C LEU A 122 -1.20 -10.01 12.43
N GLN A 123 -2.39 -10.23 12.99
CA GLN A 123 -3.63 -10.25 12.22
C GLN A 123 -4.21 -8.84 12.17
N THR A 124 -4.40 -8.31 10.96
CA THR A 124 -4.96 -6.97 10.76
C THR A 124 -6.40 -7.08 10.26
N SER A 125 -7.33 -6.38 10.91
CA SER A 125 -8.70 -6.30 10.41
C SER A 125 -8.74 -5.46 9.12
N LYS A 126 -9.78 -5.65 8.30
CA LYS A 126 -9.96 -4.85 7.06
C LYS A 126 -10.05 -3.35 7.35
N ASP A 127 -10.72 -3.00 8.45
CA ASP A 127 -10.88 -1.61 8.90
C ASP A 127 -9.54 -1.00 9.33
N ASP A 128 -8.75 -1.73 10.14
CA ASP A 128 -7.42 -1.28 10.55
C ASP A 128 -6.48 -1.16 9.36
N LEU A 129 -6.58 -2.05 8.38
CA LEU A 129 -5.78 -2.04 7.18
C LEU A 129 -6.08 -0.80 6.32
N ALA A 130 -7.36 -0.50 6.12
CA ALA A 130 -7.80 0.70 5.42
C ALA A 130 -7.33 1.97 6.15
N LYS A 131 -7.53 2.05 7.47
CA LYS A 131 -7.12 3.21 8.30
C LYS A 131 -5.62 3.43 8.28
N GLN A 132 -4.81 2.37 8.36
CA GLN A 132 -3.35 2.48 8.26
C GLN A 132 -2.92 3.00 6.89
N ALA A 133 -3.53 2.51 5.81
CA ALA A 133 -3.22 2.98 4.46
C ALA A 133 -3.62 4.45 4.26
N ILE A 134 -4.80 4.86 4.72
CA ILE A 134 -5.26 6.26 4.69
C ILE A 134 -4.29 7.15 5.45
N TYR A 135 -3.92 6.77 6.67
CA TYR A 135 -2.97 7.51 7.49
C TYR A 135 -1.61 7.66 6.81
N ILE A 136 -1.08 6.58 6.23
CA ILE A 136 0.22 6.63 5.55
C ILE A 136 0.17 7.54 4.32
N GLU A 137 -0.86 7.47 3.49
CA GLU A 137 -0.93 8.29 2.28
C GLU A 137 -1.23 9.76 2.58
N GLN A 138 -2.18 10.04 3.48
CA GLN A 138 -2.60 11.41 3.79
C GLN A 138 -1.70 12.13 4.81
N GLU A 139 -1.25 11.47 5.88
CA GLU A 139 -0.52 12.13 6.96
C GLU A 139 1.00 11.98 6.82
N ILE A 140 1.48 10.78 6.45
CA ILE A 140 2.92 10.50 6.35
C ILE A 140 3.48 10.99 5.00
N LEU A 141 2.85 10.59 3.90
CA LEU A 141 3.27 10.97 2.55
C LEU A 141 2.73 12.34 2.12
N LYS A 142 1.68 12.84 2.79
CA LYS A 142 1.01 14.11 2.46
C LYS A 142 0.52 14.17 1.01
N GLU A 143 0.07 13.02 0.49
CA GLU A 143 -0.52 12.95 -0.84
C GLU A 143 -1.94 13.54 -0.81
N ASN A 144 -2.31 14.23 -1.87
CA ASN A 144 -3.66 14.78 -2.02
C ASN A 144 -4.62 13.70 -2.55
N VAL A 145 -4.99 12.76 -1.68
CA VAL A 145 -5.83 11.60 -2.00
C VAL A 145 -7.07 11.52 -1.11
N GLY A 146 -8.16 11.00 -1.68
CA GLY A 146 -9.36 10.64 -0.92
C GLY A 146 -9.17 9.36 -0.09
N SER A 147 -10.27 8.83 0.42
CA SER A 147 -10.29 7.63 1.28
C SER A 147 -10.94 6.40 0.63
N GLN A 148 -11.52 6.52 -0.56
CA GLN A 148 -12.23 5.39 -1.18
C GLN A 148 -11.30 4.24 -1.58
N ASP A 149 -10.11 4.56 -2.09
CA ASP A 149 -9.23 3.57 -2.74
C ASP A 149 -8.67 2.57 -1.72
N GLN A 150 -8.24 3.06 -0.57
CA GLN A 150 -7.70 2.27 0.53
C GLN A 150 -8.78 1.38 1.15
N ILE A 151 -10.00 1.92 1.30
CA ILE A 151 -11.15 1.17 1.83
C ILE A 151 -11.51 0.04 0.86
N LEU A 152 -11.67 0.32 -0.43
CA LEU A 152 -12.03 -0.68 -1.43
C LEU A 152 -10.95 -1.76 -1.58
N ALA A 153 -9.68 -1.36 -1.57
CA ALA A 153 -8.57 -2.31 -1.61
C ALA A 153 -8.54 -3.25 -0.39
N ALA A 154 -8.86 -2.75 0.81
CA ALA A 154 -8.88 -3.56 2.03
C ALA A 154 -10.12 -4.46 2.14
N PHE A 155 -11.28 -3.97 1.69
CA PHE A 155 -12.56 -4.67 1.85
C PHE A 155 -12.90 -5.62 0.69
N GLY A 156 -12.55 -5.25 -0.53
CA GLY A 156 -13.08 -5.83 -1.78
C GLY A 156 -14.39 -5.17 -2.18
#